data_AF-A0A522KJP6-F1
#
_entry.id   AF-A0A522KJP6-F1
#
_cell.length_a   1.000
_cell.length_b   1.000
_cell.length_c   1.000
_cell.angle_alpha   90.00
_cell.angle_beta   90.00
_cell.angle_gamma   90.00
#
_symmetry.space_group_name_H-M   'P 1'
#
loop_
_entity.id
_entity.type
_entity.pdbx_description
1 polymer ?
#
loop_
_entity_poly.entity_id
_entity_poly.type
_entity_poly.pdbx_seq_one_letter_code
_entity_poly.pdbx_strand_id
1 'polypeptide(L)'
;MANLTTRAPCVGGVRLHSRSMRTAASSAAAFGQSIDDHARELRIDALGRLVCAAQTRVLRARCSHLMLAEIRTRSAAQIRRMEAALRVLA
;
A
#
# COMPACT_ATOMS: atom_id res chain seq x y z
N MET A 1 -48.35 -43.21 2.33
CA MET A 1 -47.15 -42.98 1.49
C MET A 1 -46.93 -41.49 1.36
N ALA A 2 -45.94 -40.93 2.05
CA ALA A 2 -45.69 -39.49 2.12
C ALA A 2 -44.54 -39.10 1.18
N ASN A 3 -44.81 -38.19 0.25
CA ASN A 3 -43.86 -37.61 -0.69
C ASN A 3 -42.97 -36.59 0.04
N LEU A 4 -41.69 -36.93 0.27
CA LEU A 4 -40.66 -36.01 0.74
C LEU A 4 -39.89 -35.48 -0.47
N THR A 5 -40.42 -34.45 -1.13
CA THR A 5 -39.66 -33.64 -2.09
C THR A 5 -39.05 -32.45 -1.37
N THR A 6 -37.93 -32.67 -0.68
CA THR A 6 -37.09 -31.61 -0.15
C THR A 6 -36.39 -30.91 -1.32
N ARG A 7 -37.02 -29.88 -1.89
CA ARG A 7 -36.35 -28.94 -2.80
C ARG A 7 -35.60 -27.91 -1.96
N ALA A 8 -34.29 -28.07 -1.88
CA ALA A 8 -33.40 -27.00 -1.42
C ALA A 8 -33.53 -25.81 -2.39
N PRO A 9 -33.80 -24.59 -1.93
CA PRO A 9 -33.72 -23.41 -2.78
C PRO A 9 -32.25 -23.23 -3.17
N CYS A 10 -31.99 -23.36 -4.46
CA CYS A 10 -30.69 -23.13 -5.08
C CYS A 10 -30.14 -21.78 -4.60
N VAL A 11 -28.98 -21.81 -3.94
CA VAL A 11 -28.17 -20.62 -3.68
C VAL A 11 -27.98 -19.92 -5.02
N GLY A 12 -28.47 -18.68 -5.11
CA GLY A 12 -28.39 -17.88 -6.33
C GLY A 12 -26.98 -17.92 -6.88
N GLY A 13 -26.83 -18.48 -8.08
CA GLY A 13 -25.56 -18.51 -8.78
C GLY A 13 -25.10 -17.07 -8.97
N VAL A 14 -24.13 -16.66 -8.16
CA VAL A 14 -23.41 -15.40 -8.38
C VAL A 14 -22.67 -15.60 -9.69
N ARG A 15 -23.29 -15.13 -10.77
CA ARG A 15 -22.67 -15.04 -12.09
C ARG A 15 -21.60 -13.97 -11.97
N LEU A 16 -20.41 -14.38 -11.50
CA LEU A 16 -19.22 -13.55 -11.50
C LEU A 16 -18.91 -13.20 -12.95
N HIS A 17 -19.43 -12.05 -13.39
CA HIS A 17 -19.15 -11.51 -14.69
C HIS A 17 -17.62 -11.40 -14.83
N SER A 18 -17.08 -11.92 -15.93
CA SER A 18 -15.66 -11.86 -16.33
C SER A 18 -15.05 -10.44 -16.31
N ARG A 19 -15.89 -9.41 -16.10
CA ARG A 19 -15.52 -8.02 -15.88
C ARG A 19 -14.95 -7.73 -14.47
N SER A 20 -15.11 -8.62 -13.49
CA SER A 20 -14.75 -8.38 -12.09
C SER A 20 -13.30 -8.73 -11.72
N MET A 21 -12.61 -9.58 -12.49
CA MET A 21 -11.23 -9.97 -12.15
C MET A 21 -10.20 -8.86 -12.44
N ARG A 22 -10.37 -8.11 -13.53
CA ARG A 22 -9.44 -7.01 -13.87
C ARG A 22 -9.53 -5.86 -12.86
N THR A 23 -10.74 -5.53 -12.42
CA THR A 23 -10.94 -4.51 -11.39
C THR A 23 -10.40 -4.97 -10.03
N ALA A 24 -10.61 -6.23 -9.66
CA ALA A 24 -10.07 -6.79 -8.42
C ALA A 24 -8.53 -6.84 -8.43
N ALA A 25 -7.91 -7.21 -9.55
CA ALA A 25 -6.46 -7.19 -9.72
C ALA A 25 -5.90 -5.75 -9.66
N SER A 26 -6.55 -4.80 -10.31
CA SER A 26 -6.17 -3.39 -10.26
C SER A 26 -6.30 -2.81 -8.85
N SER A 27 -7.37 -3.15 -8.12
CA SER A 27 -7.53 -2.74 -6.73
C SER A 27 -6.49 -3.40 -5.83
N ALA A 28 -6.20 -4.69 -6.00
CA ALA A 28 -5.20 -5.39 -5.21
C ALA A 28 -3.79 -4.80 -5.42
N ALA A 29 -3.45 -4.44 -6.67
CA ALA A 29 -2.20 -3.75 -6.97
C ALA A 29 -2.15 -2.34 -6.35
N ALA A 30 -3.25 -1.59 -6.39
CA ALA A 30 -3.34 -0.28 -5.75
C ALA A 30 -3.24 -0.36 -4.22
N PHE A 31 -3.88 -1.37 -3.60
CA PHE A 31 -3.76 -1.65 -2.17
C PHE A 31 -2.34 -2.08 -1.79
N GLY A 32 -1.72 -2.97 -2.57
CA GLY A 32 -0.34 -3.40 -2.38
C GLY A 32 0.63 -2.21 -2.43
N GLN A 33 0.49 -1.35 -3.44
CA GLN A 33 1.29 -0.12 -3.57
C GLN A 33 1.07 0.83 -2.39
N SER A 34 -0.17 0.94 -1.87
CA SER A 34 -0.45 1.74 -0.67
C SER A 34 0.22 1.19 0.59
N ILE A 35 0.28 -0.14 0.75
CA ILE A 35 0.96 -0.78 1.88
C ILE A 35 2.47 -0.56 1.77
N ASP A 36 3.03 -0.72 0.57
CA ASP A 36 4.47 -0.53 0.32
C ASP A 36 4.88 0.93 0.57
N ASP A 37 4.08 1.90 0.11
CA ASP A 37 4.29 3.33 0.37
C ASP A 37 4.24 3.64 1.88
N HIS A 38 3.30 3.03 2.62
CA HIS A 38 3.21 3.23 4.06
C HIS A 38 4.41 2.62 4.80
N ALA A 39 4.79 1.39 4.48
CA ALA A 39 5.95 0.72 5.06
C ALA A 39 7.25 1.46 4.74
N ARG A 40 7.33 2.10 3.57
CA ARG A 40 8.44 2.98 3.19
C ARG A 40 8.53 4.22 4.08
N GLU A 41 7.43 4.91 4.34
CA GLU A 41 7.47 6.09 5.22
C GLU A 41 7.87 5.72 6.66
N LEU A 42 7.42 4.57 7.17
CA LEU A 42 7.89 4.07 8.47
C LEU A 42 9.41 3.83 8.50
N ARG A 43 9.98 3.31 7.41
CA ARG A 43 11.44 3.15 7.26
C ARG A 43 12.16 4.49 7.19
N ILE A 44 11.63 5.46 6.44
CA ILE A 44 12.19 6.81 6.33
C ILE A 44 12.22 7.47 7.71
N ASP A 45 11.13 7.39 8.48
CA ASP A 45 11.06 7.92 9.84
C ASP A 45 12.07 7.26 10.79
N ALA A 46 12.19 5.92 10.72
CA ALA A 46 13.16 5.19 11.51
C ALA A 46 14.59 5.59 11.15
N LEU A 47 14.90 5.72 9.86
CA LEU A 47 16.21 6.18 9.38
C LEU A 47 16.49 7.61 9.81
N GLY A 48 15.50 8.50 9.78
CA GLY A 48 15.61 9.87 10.29
C GLY A 48 16.00 9.91 11.77
N ARG A 49 15.32 9.10 12.61
CA ARG A 49 15.69 8.95 14.03
C ARG A 49 17.13 8.42 14.21
N LEU A 50 17.53 7.46 13.39
CA LEU A 50 18.90 6.91 13.41
C LEU A 50 19.95 7.94 12.98
N VAL A 51 19.66 8.79 11.99
CA VAL A 51 20.54 9.90 11.58
C VAL A 51 20.78 10.85 12.75
N CYS A 52 19.71 11.22 13.48
CA CYS A 52 19.79 12.09 14.66
C CYS A 52 20.56 11.45 15.80
N ALA A 53 20.38 10.14 16.04
CA ALA A 53 21.05 9.40 17.10
C ALA A 53 22.49 8.96 16.75
N ALA A 54 22.91 9.08 15.49
CA ALA A 54 24.21 8.57 15.03
C ALA A 54 25.39 9.30 15.70
N GLN A 55 26.18 8.53 16.45
CA GLN A 55 27.37 9.01 17.16
C GLN A 55 28.60 9.16 16.23
N THR A 56 28.61 8.48 15.08
CA THR A 56 29.72 8.53 14.13
C THR A 56 29.28 9.12 12.79
N ARG A 57 30.21 9.79 12.11
CA ARG A 57 29.96 10.35 10.76
C ARG A 57 29.63 9.26 9.74
N VAL A 58 30.25 8.09 9.85
CA VAL A 58 30.03 6.95 8.95
C VAL A 58 28.60 6.42 9.09
N LEU A 59 28.13 6.21 10.32
CA LEU A 59 26.78 5.75 10.57
C LEU A 59 25.75 6.77 10.07
N ARG A 60 25.99 8.07 10.35
CA ARG A 60 25.13 9.15 9.85
C ARG A 60 25.05 9.15 8.33
N ALA A 61 26.19 9.06 7.64
CA ALA A 61 26.23 9.01 6.17
C ALA A 61 25.49 7.80 5.61
N ARG A 62 25.65 6.63 6.23
CA ARG A 62 24.93 5.41 5.83
C ARG A 62 23.42 5.55 6.00
N CYS A 63 22.95 6.04 7.16
CA CYS A 63 21.53 6.25 7.40
C CYS A 63 20.93 7.28 6.44
N SER A 64 21.63 8.40 6.18
CA SER A 64 21.21 9.39 5.19
C SER A 64 21.15 8.80 3.78
N HIS A 65 22.13 7.99 3.39
CA HIS A 65 22.13 7.33 2.08
C HIS A 65 20.93 6.39 1.91
N LEU A 66 20.65 5.55 2.91
CA LEU A 66 19.49 4.65 2.89
C LEU A 66 18.17 5.43 2.87
N MET A 67 18.07 6.51 3.64
CA MET A 67 16.88 7.36 3.66
C MET A 67 16.62 7.99 2.29
N LEU A 68 17.67 8.48 1.62
CA LEU A 68 17.58 9.01 0.26
C LEU A 68 17.19 7.93 -0.77
N ALA A 69 17.67 6.70 -0.60
CA ALA A 69 17.29 5.59 -1.48
C ALA A 69 15.78 5.26 -1.36
N GLU A 70 15.23 5.30 -0.15
CA GLU A 70 13.78 5.14 0.08
C GLU A 70 13.00 6.28 -0.57
N ILE A 71 13.40 7.54 -0.35
CA ILE A 71 12.73 8.72 -0.92
C ILE A 71 12.70 8.66 -2.46
N ARG A 72 13.81 8.25 -3.09
CA ARG A 72 13.91 8.15 -4.56
C ARG A 72 12.99 7.10 -5.17
N THR A 73 12.56 6.11 -4.38
CA THR A 73 11.74 5.00 -4.85
C THR A 73 10.26 5.14 -4.45
N ARG A 74 9.84 6.32 -3.98
CA ARG A 74 8.44 6.66 -3.72
C ARG A 74 7.58 6.50 -4.97
N SER A 75 6.35 6.02 -4.81
CA SER A 75 5.43 5.90 -5.93
C SER A 75 4.98 7.27 -6.44
N ALA A 76 4.66 7.36 -7.73
CA ALA A 76 4.09 8.57 -8.31
C ALA A 76 2.75 8.97 -7.65
N ALA A 77 1.96 8.00 -7.20
CA ALA A 77 0.72 8.26 -6.46
C ALA A 77 0.99 8.89 -5.09
N GLN A 78 2.05 8.46 -4.41
CA GLN A 78 2.47 9.05 -3.14
C GLN A 78 3.01 10.47 -3.33
N ILE A 79 3.86 10.70 -4.34
CA ILE A 79 4.39 12.03 -4.65
C ILE A 79 3.24 13.02 -4.91
N ARG A 80 2.25 12.64 -5.73
CA ARG A 80 1.07 13.48 -5.98
C ARG A 80 0.27 13.79 -4.72
N ARG A 81 0.09 12.80 -3.82
CA ARG A 81 -0.58 13.02 -2.52
C ARG A 81 0.17 14.02 -1.66
N MET A 82 1.51 13.93 -1.62
CA MET A 82 2.35 14.87 -0.88
C MET A 82 2.28 16.28 -1.47
N GLU A 83 2.39 16.43 -2.79
CA GLU A 83 2.27 17.73 -3.47
C GLU A 83 0.90 18.38 -3.23
N ALA A 84 -0.17 17.59 -3.26
CA ALA A 84 -1.52 18.07 -2.95
C ALA A 84 -1.61 18.56 -1.50
N ALA A 85 -1.04 17.81 -0.54
CA ALA A 85 -1.02 18.23 0.86
C ALA A 85 -0.22 19.53 1.07
N LEU A 86 0.91 19.70 0.38
CA LEU A 86 1.72 20.92 0.45
C LEU A 86 0.97 22.15 -0.10
N ARG A 87 0.18 21.99 -1.16
CA ARG A 87 -0.66 23.06 -1.72
C ARG A 87 -1.82 23.47 -0.80
N VAL A 88 -2.26 22.59 0.09
CA VAL A 88 -3.29 22.92 1.10
C VAL A 88 -2.69 23.69 2.27
N LEU A 89 -1.38 23.58 2.50
CA LEU A 89 -0.65 24.28 3.57
C LEU A 89 -0.06 25.62 3.14
N ALA A 90 -0.14 25.96 1.85
CA ALA A 90 0.36 27.21 1.26
C ALA A 90 -0.78 28.21 1.10
#